data_AF-K6TVW3-F1
#
_entry.id   AF-K6TVW3-F1
#
_cell.length_a   1.000
_cell.length_b   1.000
_cell.length_c   1.000
_cell.angle_alpha   90.00
_cell.angle_beta   90.00
_cell.angle_gamma   90.00
#
_symmetry.space_group_name_H-M   'P 1'
#
loop_
_entity.id
_entity.type
_entity.pdbx_description
1 polymer ?
#
loop_
_entity_poly.entity_id
_entity_poly.type
_entity_poly.pdbx_seq_one_letter_code
_entity_poly.pdbx_strand_id
1 'polypeptide(L)'
;MIDAAYFLALFLIFLRITSYFVAVQVFFPTGTPQVMQGVFSLILAYGIMSGIDYSTLNTLNSGYMLVFYAISEIMTGLILGYITNLIFQTVKLAGSWMDIHAGFSMVTILDPTSETVSTFLGNFSYFISLAFFFIVDGHHIVINMLAESTKIIPIGKTIVYQETLMGVMHTIFNFFTLGIKIAIPLVLIIVITDVCLGLISRTVPTIPIMIFGMPIKNILGLITYIILLPLMLKLIGNAISNLPDIFREIVNLIPAVPLAFIFADDDKTEEATPKKRSDARKKGQIARSKDVSVAVTMVVCTLLISSLWEMITNGFKDVIVYFLSFPMLTDFNQISLSNIVITVIMKVANCLLPFALSIMVGGIAASLLQTGFMITYEPLKPSFGKLNPLSGMKNMLSRRSLVDLSKNLVVITIVSIIAYNYIASNYQNILGISNLYLPSLSGEVKNLVVNIFKQICIVLVIIAAIDYFLQVRMHNKDMKMTKQEVKDEFKQAEGDPQIKSKIKQKQREIGMRRMMQSVADATVVITNPTHLAIAIKYEEGSNMEAPKVVAKGADYIALKIKGVAKENDVPVIENKPLARLMYDRVEIDEEIPQDLYQAVAEILVIVMKLRKK
;
A
#
# COMPACT_ATOMS: atom_id res chain seq x y z
N MET A 1 49.30 -65.15 11.48
CA MET A 1 49.97 -63.96 10.90
C MET A 1 48.97 -62.81 10.98
N ILE A 2 49.41 -61.55 11.12
CA ILE A 2 48.50 -60.40 11.06
C ILE A 2 48.15 -60.17 9.59
N ASP A 3 46.87 -60.12 9.26
CA ASP A 3 46.40 -59.75 7.92
C ASP A 3 46.55 -58.23 7.75
N ALA A 4 47.48 -57.83 6.89
CA ALA A 4 47.76 -56.42 6.62
C ALA A 4 46.60 -55.74 5.87
N ALA A 5 45.87 -56.46 5.01
CA ALA A 5 44.72 -55.92 4.28
C ALA A 5 43.54 -55.68 5.22
N TYR A 6 43.32 -56.56 6.21
CA TYR A 6 42.31 -56.33 7.26
C TYR A 6 42.60 -55.05 8.08
N PHE A 7 43.85 -54.83 8.50
CA PHE A 7 44.22 -53.61 9.24
C PHE A 7 44.12 -52.35 8.36
N LEU A 8 44.51 -52.43 7.09
CA LEU A 8 44.44 -51.33 6.14
C LEU A 8 42.98 -50.97 5.80
N ALA A 9 42.10 -51.96 5.65
CA ALA A 9 40.66 -51.76 5.54
C ALA A 9 40.09 -51.06 6.77
N LEU A 10 40.47 -51.49 7.99
CA LEU A 10 39.99 -50.90 9.23
C LEU A 10 40.38 -49.42 9.34
N PHE A 11 41.61 -49.09 8.97
CA PHE A 11 42.12 -47.72 8.92
C PHE A 11 41.36 -46.86 7.89
N LEU A 12 41.09 -47.38 6.70
CA LEU A 12 40.35 -46.67 5.65
C LEU A 12 38.88 -46.41 6.03
N ILE A 13 38.18 -47.39 6.61
CA ILE A 13 36.81 -47.22 7.14
C ILE A 13 36.81 -46.22 8.31
N PHE A 14 37.80 -46.29 9.20
CA PHE A 14 37.97 -45.36 10.31
C PHE A 14 38.12 -43.91 9.82
N LEU A 15 38.85 -43.66 8.73
CA LEU A 15 38.94 -42.33 8.11
C LEU A 15 37.59 -41.84 7.58
N ARG A 16 36.81 -42.69 6.88
CA ARG A 16 35.46 -42.35 6.39
C ARG A 16 34.51 -41.99 7.54
N ILE A 17 34.49 -42.79 8.60
CA ILE A 17 33.58 -42.57 9.75
C ILE A 17 34.01 -41.35 10.58
N THR A 18 35.32 -41.14 10.77
CA THR A 18 35.82 -39.97 11.49
C THR A 18 35.50 -38.67 10.73
N SER A 19 35.73 -38.63 9.41
CA SER A 19 35.44 -37.44 8.61
C SER A 19 33.94 -37.14 8.52
N TYR A 20 33.08 -38.17 8.51
CA TYR A 20 31.64 -38.03 8.66
C TYR A 20 31.26 -37.31 9.97
N PHE A 21 31.74 -37.79 11.12
CA PHE A 21 31.41 -37.16 12.40
C PHE A 21 31.98 -35.75 12.56
N VAL A 22 33.08 -35.40 11.86
CA VAL A 22 33.59 -34.02 11.81
C VAL A 22 32.61 -33.08 11.10
N ALA A 23 31.88 -33.57 10.08
CA ALA A 23 30.86 -32.81 9.39
C ALA A 23 29.48 -32.79 10.09
N VAL A 24 29.16 -33.78 10.93
CA VAL A 24 27.85 -33.89 11.63
C VAL A 24 27.92 -33.49 13.11
N GLN A 25 27.70 -32.20 13.36
CA GLN A 25 27.68 -31.58 14.69
C GLN A 25 26.51 -32.03 15.61
N VAL A 26 25.61 -32.89 15.12
CA VAL A 26 24.42 -33.37 15.86
C VAL A 26 24.78 -34.47 16.88
N PHE A 27 25.74 -35.33 16.56
CA PHE A 27 26.23 -36.37 17.49
C PHE A 27 27.20 -35.79 18.53
N PHE A 28 28.01 -34.82 18.11
CA PHE A 28 29.05 -34.20 18.93
C PHE A 28 28.94 -32.67 18.84
N PRO A 29 28.20 -32.03 19.76
CA PRO A 29 28.08 -30.58 19.82
C PRO A 29 29.43 -29.88 20.01
N THR A 30 29.49 -28.61 19.60
CA THR A 30 30.66 -27.73 19.77
C THR A 30 31.05 -27.62 21.24
N GLY A 31 32.17 -28.24 21.62
CA GLY A 31 32.62 -28.40 23.01
C GLY A 31 32.95 -29.85 23.39
N THR A 32 32.54 -30.84 22.58
CA THR A 32 32.91 -32.25 22.78
C THR A 32 34.42 -32.47 22.58
N PRO A 33 35.12 -33.20 23.47
CA PRO A 33 36.54 -33.54 23.27
C PRO A 33 36.76 -34.41 22.03
N GLN A 34 37.64 -33.97 21.12
CA GLN A 34 37.94 -34.66 19.84
C GLN A 34 38.40 -36.12 20.02
N VAL A 35 39.05 -36.44 21.15
CA VAL A 35 39.46 -37.81 21.49
C VAL A 35 38.27 -38.76 21.60
N MET A 36 37.15 -38.31 22.18
CA MET A 36 35.93 -39.11 22.34
C MET A 36 35.33 -39.47 20.97
N GLN A 37 35.28 -38.49 20.06
CA GLN A 37 34.82 -38.67 18.69
C GLN A 37 35.72 -39.68 17.93
N GLY A 38 37.04 -39.59 18.08
CA GLY A 38 37.98 -40.55 17.49
C GLY A 38 37.78 -41.98 18.00
N VAL A 39 37.68 -42.16 19.32
CA VAL A 39 37.43 -43.48 19.94
C VAL A 39 36.09 -44.08 19.49
N PHE A 40 35.02 -43.28 19.44
CA PHE A 40 33.72 -43.73 18.95
C PHE A 40 33.74 -44.13 17.47
N SER A 41 34.46 -43.36 16.64
CA SER A 41 34.64 -43.67 15.21
C SER A 41 35.40 -44.97 14.98
N LEU A 42 36.38 -45.29 15.83
CA LEU A 42 37.14 -46.55 15.78
C LEU A 42 36.28 -47.77 16.15
N ILE A 43 35.44 -47.64 17.17
CA ILE A 43 34.50 -48.69 17.60
C ILE A 43 33.49 -49.00 16.49
N LEU A 44 32.92 -47.96 15.85
CA LEU A 44 32.02 -48.13 14.71
C LEU A 44 32.72 -48.72 13.47
N ALA A 45 33.96 -48.33 13.18
CA ALA A 45 34.73 -48.90 12.08
C ALA A 45 34.96 -50.41 12.26
N TYR A 46 35.27 -50.84 13.49
CA TYR A 46 35.42 -52.25 13.83
C TYR A 46 34.10 -53.03 13.70
N GLY A 47 32.97 -52.45 14.12
CA GLY A 47 31.64 -53.07 13.96
C GLY A 47 31.21 -53.24 12.49
N ILE A 48 31.47 -52.23 11.65
CA ILE A 48 31.09 -52.23 10.23
C ILE A 48 31.98 -53.14 9.38
N MET A 49 33.21 -53.44 9.83
CA MET A 49 34.18 -54.32 9.15
C MET A 49 33.60 -55.71 8.78
N SER A 50 32.72 -56.27 9.61
CA SER A 50 32.24 -57.66 9.45
C SER A 50 31.42 -57.94 8.18
N GLY A 51 31.14 -56.93 7.34
CA GLY A 51 30.33 -57.05 6.13
C GLY A 51 30.98 -56.50 4.85
N ILE A 52 32.31 -56.39 4.79
CA ILE A 52 33.04 -55.77 3.66
C ILE A 52 34.07 -56.74 3.07
N ASP A 53 34.11 -56.82 1.74
CA ASP A 53 35.18 -57.48 0.99
C ASP A 53 36.40 -56.56 0.89
N TYR A 54 37.53 -57.00 1.46
CA TYR A 54 38.81 -56.29 1.48
C TYR A 54 39.85 -56.89 0.52
N SER A 55 39.47 -57.84 -0.36
CA SER A 55 40.34 -58.48 -1.34
C SER A 55 41.05 -57.49 -2.28
N THR A 56 40.41 -56.35 -2.56
CA THR A 56 40.94 -55.25 -3.38
C THR A 56 42.21 -54.60 -2.81
N LEU A 57 42.48 -54.74 -1.51
CA LEU A 57 43.64 -54.11 -0.86
C LEU A 57 44.91 -54.96 -0.95
N ASN A 58 44.80 -56.25 -1.28
CA ASN A 58 45.95 -57.16 -1.44
C ASN A 58 46.84 -56.84 -2.66
N THR A 59 46.43 -55.92 -3.54
CA THR A 59 47.17 -55.50 -4.73
C THR A 59 47.92 -54.17 -4.56
N LEU A 60 47.87 -53.55 -3.36
CA LEU A 60 48.44 -52.23 -3.07
C LEU A 60 49.98 -52.25 -2.90
N ASN A 61 50.71 -52.22 -4.01
CA ASN A 61 52.18 -52.16 -4.04
C ASN A 61 52.78 -50.73 -4.01
N SER A 62 51.98 -49.67 -3.85
CA SER A 62 52.47 -48.28 -3.89
C SER A 62 51.80 -47.37 -2.85
N GLY A 63 52.61 -46.65 -2.08
CA GLY A 63 52.14 -45.67 -1.10
C GLY A 63 51.32 -44.52 -1.70
N TYR A 64 51.51 -44.20 -2.98
CA TYR A 64 50.68 -43.21 -3.68
C TYR A 64 49.21 -43.65 -3.80
N MET A 65 48.97 -44.95 -4.07
CA MET A 65 47.60 -45.49 -4.12
C MET A 65 46.96 -45.52 -2.73
N LEU A 66 47.73 -45.81 -1.68
CA LEU A 66 47.25 -45.76 -0.29
C LEU A 66 46.79 -44.34 0.09
N VAL A 67 47.58 -43.31 -0.25
CA VAL A 67 47.20 -41.90 -0.04
C VAL A 67 45.95 -41.52 -0.84
N PHE A 68 45.85 -41.95 -2.10
CA PHE A 68 44.68 -41.70 -2.94
C PHE A 68 43.40 -42.36 -2.40
N TYR A 69 43.50 -43.58 -1.87
CA TYR A 69 42.39 -44.27 -1.20
C TYR A 69 41.99 -43.55 0.08
N ALA A 70 42.96 -43.17 0.94
CA ALA A 70 42.69 -42.41 2.16
C ALA A 70 41.95 -41.08 1.87
N ILE A 71 42.36 -40.34 0.83
CA ILE A 71 41.66 -39.11 0.40
C ILE A 71 40.23 -39.43 -0.08
N SER A 72 40.03 -40.50 -0.83
CA SER A 72 38.71 -40.92 -1.34
C SER A 72 37.74 -41.29 -0.21
N GLU A 73 38.22 -41.99 0.82
CA GLU A 73 37.44 -42.34 2.01
C GLU A 73 37.09 -41.10 2.85
N ILE A 74 38.05 -40.19 3.06
CA ILE A 74 37.81 -38.91 3.76
C ILE A 74 36.75 -38.07 3.03
N MET A 75 36.87 -37.93 1.71
CA MET A 75 35.89 -37.22 0.87
C MET A 75 34.49 -37.86 0.98
N THR A 76 34.41 -39.19 0.95
CA THR A 76 33.16 -39.94 1.08
C THR A 76 32.44 -39.61 2.39
N GLY A 77 33.15 -39.68 3.52
CA GLY A 77 32.59 -39.35 4.82
C GLY A 77 32.14 -37.89 4.94
N LEU A 78 32.93 -36.94 4.41
CA LEU A 78 32.58 -35.52 4.41
C LEU A 78 31.31 -35.23 3.59
N ILE A 79 31.15 -35.86 2.43
CA ILE A 79 29.95 -35.68 1.59
C ILE A 79 28.69 -36.18 2.33
N LEU A 80 28.73 -37.41 2.85
CA LEU A 80 27.61 -38.00 3.61
C LEU A 80 27.28 -37.20 4.87
N GLY A 81 28.31 -36.68 5.55
CA GLY A 81 28.14 -35.87 6.75
C GLY A 81 27.57 -34.49 6.45
N TYR A 82 28.00 -33.86 5.35
CA TYR A 82 27.41 -32.60 4.88
C TYR A 82 25.94 -32.78 4.50
N ILE A 83 25.58 -33.84 3.77
CA ILE A 83 24.19 -34.20 3.43
C ILE A 83 23.34 -34.37 4.70
N THR A 84 23.87 -35.03 5.73
CA THR A 84 23.15 -35.20 7.00
C THR A 84 22.97 -33.88 7.75
N ASN A 85 24.00 -33.04 7.80
CA ASN A 85 23.96 -31.74 8.47
C ASN A 85 23.01 -30.75 7.74
N LEU A 86 22.88 -30.84 6.41
CA LEU A 86 21.97 -30.02 5.61
C LEU A 86 20.50 -30.09 6.08
N ILE A 87 20.02 -31.21 6.62
CA ILE A 87 18.67 -31.31 7.20
C ILE A 87 18.48 -30.25 8.30
N PHE A 88 19.42 -30.19 9.25
CA PHE A 88 19.34 -29.33 10.42
C PHE A 88 19.62 -27.87 10.08
N GLN A 89 20.57 -27.61 9.18
CA GLN A 89 20.81 -26.25 8.67
C GLN A 89 19.63 -25.72 7.83
N THR A 90 18.94 -26.60 7.10
CA THR A 90 17.72 -26.26 6.34
C THR A 90 16.59 -25.83 7.26
N VAL A 91 16.36 -26.56 8.36
CA VAL A 91 15.35 -26.19 9.36
C VAL A 91 15.71 -24.88 10.06
N LYS A 92 17.00 -24.69 10.38
CA LYS A 92 17.51 -23.43 10.94
C LYS A 92 17.33 -22.26 9.97
N LEU A 93 17.57 -22.47 8.67
CA LEU A 93 17.36 -21.48 7.60
C LEU A 93 15.87 -21.18 7.37
N ALA A 94 14.99 -22.18 7.47
CA ALA A 94 13.55 -21.96 7.43
C ALA A 94 13.10 -21.07 8.59
N GLY A 95 13.51 -21.41 9.82
CA GLY A 95 13.21 -20.62 11.02
C GLY A 95 13.79 -19.20 10.99
N SER A 96 15.01 -19.01 10.47
CA SER A 96 15.61 -17.67 10.34
C SER A 96 14.92 -16.83 9.25
N TRP A 97 14.48 -17.44 8.16
CA TRP A 97 13.69 -16.74 7.14
C TRP A 97 12.29 -16.37 7.65
N MET A 98 11.66 -17.24 8.45
CA MET A 98 10.44 -16.92 9.20
C MET A 98 10.66 -15.75 10.17
N ASP A 99 11.77 -15.71 10.94
CA ASP A 99 12.10 -14.61 11.88
C ASP A 99 12.20 -13.24 11.20
N ILE A 100 12.80 -13.20 10.00
CA ILE A 100 12.94 -11.97 9.19
C ILE A 100 11.57 -11.41 8.83
N HIS A 101 10.66 -12.26 8.33
CA HIS A 101 9.32 -11.83 7.95
C HIS A 101 8.44 -11.53 9.17
N ALA A 102 8.51 -12.35 10.23
CA ALA A 102 7.72 -12.18 11.44
C ALA A 102 8.04 -10.90 12.21
N GLY A 103 9.28 -10.40 12.12
CA GLY A 103 9.72 -9.15 12.77
C GLY A 103 10.61 -9.38 14.00
N PHE A 104 10.79 -10.63 14.44
CA PHE A 104 11.72 -10.97 15.52
C PHE A 104 13.17 -10.58 15.19
N SER A 105 13.55 -10.62 13.90
CA SER A 105 14.87 -10.12 13.44
C SER A 105 15.11 -8.63 13.70
N MET A 106 14.09 -7.82 14.04
CA MET A 106 14.31 -6.40 14.38
C MET A 106 15.05 -6.23 15.72
N VAL A 107 15.06 -7.26 16.58
CA VAL A 107 15.80 -7.26 17.85
C VAL A 107 17.32 -7.17 17.61
N THR A 108 17.84 -7.80 16.55
CA THR A 108 19.29 -7.76 16.21
C THR A 108 19.75 -6.43 15.63
N ILE A 109 18.83 -5.47 15.40
CA ILE A 109 19.15 -4.08 15.01
C ILE A 109 19.23 -3.17 16.26
N LEU A 110 18.64 -3.60 17.39
CA LEU A 110 18.60 -2.82 18.63
C LEU A 110 19.81 -3.06 19.54
N ASP A 111 20.53 -4.17 19.37
CA ASP A 111 21.82 -4.42 20.02
C ASP A 111 22.90 -4.81 18.99
N PRO A 112 23.71 -3.86 18.51
CA PRO A 112 24.86 -4.14 17.66
C PRO A 112 26.12 -4.60 18.42
N THR A 113 26.09 -4.67 19.76
CA THR A 113 27.27 -4.97 20.59
C THR A 113 27.46 -6.46 20.90
N SER A 114 26.40 -7.27 20.81
CA SER A 114 26.44 -8.71 21.12
C SER A 114 27.14 -9.59 20.07
N GLU A 115 27.50 -9.05 18.89
CA GLU A 115 28.08 -9.69 17.67
C GLU A 115 27.34 -10.94 17.10
N THR A 116 26.46 -11.56 17.89
CA THR A 116 25.80 -12.82 17.59
C THR A 116 24.46 -12.56 16.91
N VAL A 117 24.43 -12.72 15.59
CA VAL A 117 23.19 -12.69 14.77
C VAL A 117 22.36 -13.95 15.02
N SER A 118 21.92 -14.13 16.26
CA SER A 118 21.11 -15.26 16.69
C SER A 118 19.65 -15.03 16.30
N THR A 119 19.10 -15.98 15.55
CA THR A 119 17.69 -15.98 15.13
C THR A 119 16.90 -16.86 16.09
N PHE A 120 15.87 -16.29 16.71
CA PHE A 120 15.11 -16.94 17.77
C PHE A 120 14.41 -18.21 17.26
N LEU A 121 13.55 -18.05 16.25
CA LEU A 121 12.82 -19.15 15.63
C LEU A 121 13.75 -20.04 14.80
N GLY A 122 14.84 -19.49 14.26
CA GLY A 122 15.93 -20.27 13.63
C GLY A 122 16.57 -21.28 14.61
N ASN A 123 17.06 -20.81 15.76
CA ASN A 123 17.65 -21.66 16.79
C ASN A 123 16.61 -22.59 17.44
N PHE A 124 15.39 -22.11 17.69
CA PHE A 124 14.31 -22.92 18.26
C PHE A 124 13.91 -24.08 17.34
N SER A 125 13.80 -23.83 16.03
CA SER A 125 13.54 -24.87 15.03
C SER A 125 14.69 -25.89 14.95
N TYR A 126 15.95 -25.43 15.09
CA TYR A 126 17.11 -26.32 15.17
C TYR A 126 17.09 -27.24 16.40
N PHE A 127 16.79 -26.71 17.60
CA PHE A 127 16.70 -27.54 18.80
C PHE A 127 15.53 -28.53 18.74
N ILE A 128 14.39 -28.12 18.17
CA ILE A 128 13.24 -29.01 17.95
C ILE A 128 13.59 -30.13 16.96
N SER A 129 14.30 -29.84 15.86
CA SER A 129 14.70 -30.86 14.89
C SER A 129 15.74 -31.83 15.46
N LEU A 130 16.67 -31.35 16.30
CA LEU A 130 17.62 -32.20 17.01
C LEU A 130 16.93 -33.13 18.03
N ALA A 131 16.00 -32.62 18.84
CA ALA A 131 15.22 -33.45 19.75
C ALA A 131 14.40 -34.52 19.00
N PHE A 132 13.75 -34.12 17.90
CA PHE A 132 12.94 -35.02 17.08
C PHE A 132 13.79 -36.10 16.37
N PHE A 133 15.01 -35.79 15.94
CA PHE A 133 15.94 -36.76 15.36
C PHE A 133 16.27 -37.92 16.31
N PHE A 134 16.39 -37.67 17.62
CA PHE A 134 16.56 -38.73 18.60
C PHE A 134 15.26 -39.48 18.90
N ILE A 135 14.11 -38.81 18.93
CA ILE A 135 12.78 -39.42 19.16
C ILE A 135 12.39 -40.39 18.03
N VAL A 136 12.82 -40.16 16.79
CA VAL A 136 12.51 -40.98 15.61
C VAL A 136 13.66 -41.94 15.24
N ASP A 137 14.57 -42.23 16.19
CA ASP A 137 15.71 -43.12 15.99
C ASP A 137 16.60 -42.78 14.77
N GLY A 138 16.63 -41.52 14.34
CA GLY A 138 17.38 -41.05 13.17
C GLY A 138 18.89 -41.31 13.27
N HIS A 139 19.40 -41.46 14.50
CA HIS A 139 20.77 -41.86 14.77
C HIS A 139 21.06 -43.32 14.33
N HIS A 140 20.12 -44.24 14.50
CA HIS A 140 20.20 -45.60 13.94
C HIS A 140 20.15 -45.59 12.41
N ILE A 141 19.28 -44.76 11.83
CA ILE A 141 19.15 -44.60 10.36
C ILE A 141 20.47 -44.09 9.76
N VAL A 142 21.11 -43.10 10.39
CA VAL A 142 22.45 -42.60 10.04
C VAL A 142 23.52 -43.70 10.08
N ILE A 143 23.58 -44.48 11.17
CA ILE A 143 24.60 -45.53 11.33
C ILE A 143 24.40 -46.64 10.28
N ASN A 144 23.15 -46.99 9.95
CA ASN A 144 22.84 -47.92 8.87
C ASN A 144 23.23 -47.35 7.49
N MET A 145 22.97 -46.07 7.21
CA MET A 145 23.39 -45.40 5.98
C MET A 145 24.92 -45.38 5.82
N LEU A 146 25.68 -45.16 6.91
CA LEU A 146 27.14 -45.30 6.91
C LEU A 146 27.59 -46.72 6.55
N ALA A 147 26.97 -47.74 7.14
CA ALA A 147 27.25 -49.15 6.85
C ALA A 147 26.81 -49.60 5.45
N GLU A 148 25.81 -48.94 4.85
CA GLU A 148 25.42 -49.18 3.45
C GLU A 148 26.37 -48.47 2.47
N SER A 149 26.92 -47.31 2.85
CA SER A 149 27.87 -46.57 2.02
C SER A 149 29.13 -47.37 1.65
N THR A 150 29.58 -48.28 2.51
CA THR A 150 30.76 -49.14 2.25
C THR A 150 30.47 -50.28 1.28
N LYS A 151 29.19 -50.61 1.07
CA LYS A 151 28.71 -51.58 0.07
C LYS A 151 28.47 -50.91 -1.28
N ILE A 152 27.88 -49.71 -1.27
CA ILE A 152 27.60 -48.93 -2.48
C ILE A 152 28.88 -48.29 -3.05
N ILE A 153 29.82 -47.88 -2.19
CA ILE A 153 31.17 -47.46 -2.58
C ILE A 153 32.21 -48.34 -1.87
N PRO A 154 32.64 -49.44 -2.52
CA PRO A 154 33.71 -50.31 -2.04
C PRO A 154 35.01 -49.54 -1.79
N ILE A 155 35.78 -50.01 -0.81
CA ILE A 155 36.99 -49.33 -0.31
C ILE A 155 37.96 -49.01 -1.47
N GLY A 156 38.39 -47.75 -1.52
CA GLY A 156 39.38 -47.28 -2.49
C GLY A 156 38.82 -46.87 -3.86
N LYS A 157 37.50 -46.97 -4.09
CA LYS A 157 36.86 -46.32 -5.25
C LYS A 157 36.47 -44.89 -4.91
N THR A 158 36.87 -43.95 -5.77
CA THR A 158 36.63 -42.52 -5.57
C THR A 158 35.20 -42.13 -5.95
N ILE A 159 34.55 -41.31 -5.12
CA ILE A 159 33.19 -40.79 -5.38
C ILE A 159 33.22 -39.59 -6.34
N VAL A 160 34.31 -38.84 -6.39
CA VAL A 160 34.42 -37.51 -7.03
C VAL A 160 34.45 -37.61 -8.56
N TYR A 161 33.29 -37.90 -9.13
CA TYR A 161 32.97 -37.73 -10.54
C TYR A 161 32.02 -36.53 -10.72
N GLN A 162 31.87 -36.03 -11.95
CA GLN A 162 31.04 -34.85 -12.22
C GLN A 162 29.56 -35.07 -11.84
N GLU A 163 29.07 -36.30 -11.98
CA GLU A 163 27.68 -36.69 -11.69
C GLU A 163 27.35 -36.67 -10.20
N THR A 164 28.27 -37.11 -9.33
CA THR A 164 28.04 -37.12 -7.87
C THR A 164 28.10 -35.71 -7.28
N LEU A 165 28.97 -34.84 -7.82
CA LEU A 165 28.96 -33.41 -7.52
C LEU A 165 27.63 -32.76 -7.93
N MET A 166 27.08 -33.12 -9.11
CA MET A 166 25.75 -32.67 -9.53
C MET A 166 24.64 -33.19 -8.59
N GLY A 167 24.75 -34.44 -8.13
CA GLY A 167 23.88 -35.04 -7.12
C GLY A 167 23.90 -34.32 -5.78
N VAL A 168 25.09 -33.95 -5.28
CA VAL A 168 25.25 -33.15 -4.05
C VAL A 168 24.66 -31.75 -4.24
N MET A 169 24.88 -31.10 -5.38
CA MET A 169 24.27 -29.79 -5.70
C MET A 169 22.75 -29.87 -5.82
N HIS A 170 22.21 -30.94 -6.40
CA HIS A 170 20.77 -31.21 -6.44
C HIS A 170 20.21 -31.46 -5.03
N THR A 171 20.94 -32.18 -4.17
CA THR A 171 20.59 -32.40 -2.76
C THR A 171 20.56 -31.09 -1.98
N ILE A 172 21.55 -30.21 -2.17
CA ILE A 172 21.57 -28.85 -1.62
C ILE A 172 20.35 -28.05 -2.11
N PHE A 173 20.01 -28.13 -3.39
CA PHE A 173 18.83 -27.44 -3.95
C PHE A 173 17.51 -28.01 -3.40
N ASN A 174 17.40 -29.32 -3.23
CA ASN A 174 16.22 -29.98 -2.67
C ASN A 174 16.04 -29.61 -1.19
N PHE A 175 17.13 -29.54 -0.43
CA PHE A 175 17.12 -29.08 0.95
C PHE A 175 16.81 -27.59 1.07
N PHE A 176 17.43 -26.72 0.27
CA PHE A 176 17.05 -25.30 0.19
C PHE A 176 15.56 -25.13 -0.16
N THR A 177 15.06 -25.92 -1.11
CA THR A 177 13.64 -25.98 -1.49
C THR A 177 12.76 -26.52 -0.35
N LEU A 178 13.24 -27.46 0.47
CA LEU A 178 12.54 -27.96 1.65
C LEU A 178 12.44 -26.88 2.74
N GLY A 179 13.51 -26.14 3.00
CA GLY A 179 13.50 -24.99 3.92
C GLY A 179 12.54 -23.90 3.46
N ILE A 180 12.53 -23.62 2.15
CA ILE A 180 11.54 -22.76 1.50
C ILE A 180 10.12 -23.31 1.68
N LYS A 181 9.87 -24.61 1.49
CA LYS A 181 8.55 -25.25 1.69
C LYS A 181 8.06 -25.20 3.14
N ILE A 182 8.97 -25.30 4.11
CA ILE A 182 8.67 -25.15 5.55
C ILE A 182 8.31 -23.69 5.87
N ALA A 183 9.04 -22.72 5.32
CA ALA A 183 8.82 -21.30 5.57
C ALA A 183 7.65 -20.66 4.80
N ILE A 184 7.43 -21.04 3.54
CA ILE A 184 6.46 -20.42 2.62
C ILE A 184 5.06 -20.22 3.24
N PRO A 185 4.45 -21.18 3.96
CA PRO A 185 3.12 -20.98 4.52
C PRO A 185 3.06 -19.83 5.52
N LEU A 186 4.05 -19.73 6.42
CA LEU A 186 4.17 -18.62 7.37
C LEU A 186 4.50 -17.32 6.65
N VAL A 187 5.50 -17.34 5.75
CA VAL A 187 5.92 -16.16 4.99
C VAL A 187 4.78 -15.60 4.14
N LEU A 188 3.95 -16.44 3.51
CA LEU A 188 2.77 -15.99 2.76
C LEU A 188 1.71 -15.37 3.67
N ILE A 189 1.37 -16.00 4.81
CA ILE A 189 0.41 -15.43 5.77
C ILE A 189 0.90 -14.07 6.26
N ILE A 190 2.20 -13.93 6.52
CA ILE A 190 2.79 -12.69 7.00
C ILE A 190 2.92 -11.62 5.90
N VAL A 191 3.29 -11.97 4.67
CA VAL A 191 3.29 -11.03 3.52
C VAL A 191 1.87 -10.57 3.19
N ILE A 192 0.87 -11.46 3.26
CA ILE A 192 -0.54 -11.09 3.16
C ILE A 192 -0.92 -10.13 4.31
N THR A 193 -0.43 -10.36 5.53
CA THR A 193 -0.65 -9.49 6.68
C THR A 193 0.01 -8.12 6.52
N ASP A 194 1.23 -8.03 6.00
CA ASP A 194 1.90 -6.76 5.69
C ASP A 194 1.18 -6.00 4.55
N VAL A 195 0.64 -6.70 3.55
CA VAL A 195 -0.26 -6.11 2.54
C VAL A 195 -1.56 -5.60 3.18
N CYS A 196 -2.19 -6.38 4.07
CA CYS A 196 -3.38 -5.96 4.82
C CYS A 196 -3.08 -4.74 5.70
N LEU A 197 -1.95 -4.69 6.41
CA LEU A 197 -1.51 -3.55 7.21
C LEU A 197 -1.22 -2.31 6.34
N GLY A 198 -0.67 -2.49 5.14
CA GLY A 198 -0.51 -1.44 4.13
C GLY A 198 -1.84 -0.90 3.58
N LEU A 199 -2.86 -1.76 3.46
CA LEU A 199 -4.23 -1.35 3.07
C LEU A 199 -4.99 -0.70 4.24
N ILE A 200 -4.79 -1.17 5.47
CA ILE A 200 -5.34 -0.59 6.71
C ILE A 200 -4.78 0.83 6.90
N SER A 201 -3.47 1.04 6.77
CA SER A 201 -2.87 2.37 6.93
C SER A 201 -3.32 3.36 5.86
N ARG A 202 -3.49 2.90 4.61
CA ARG A 202 -4.07 3.70 3.52
C ARG A 202 -5.56 4.04 3.73
N THR A 203 -6.25 3.24 4.54
CA THR A 203 -7.65 3.47 4.93
C THR A 203 -7.76 4.30 6.22
N VAL A 204 -6.75 4.20 7.10
CA VAL A 204 -6.68 4.83 8.42
C VAL A 204 -5.28 5.41 8.66
N PRO A 205 -4.96 6.60 8.10
CA PRO A 205 -3.61 7.17 8.16
C PRO A 205 -3.12 7.53 9.57
N THR A 206 -4.00 7.52 10.57
CA THR A 206 -3.70 7.81 11.97
C THR A 206 -3.20 6.60 12.76
N ILE A 207 -3.17 5.39 12.18
CA ILE A 207 -2.57 4.22 12.82
C ILE A 207 -1.09 4.13 12.42
N PRO A 208 -0.13 4.36 13.34
CA PRO A 208 1.28 4.14 13.08
C PRO A 208 1.53 2.63 12.91
N ILE A 209 1.69 2.20 11.65
CA ILE A 209 1.84 0.78 11.25
C ILE A 209 2.95 0.08 12.04
N MET A 210 4.06 0.78 12.30
CA MET A 210 5.20 0.22 13.04
C MET A 210 4.86 -0.13 14.50
N ILE A 211 3.93 0.59 15.14
CA ILE A 211 3.57 0.39 16.56
C ILE A 211 2.52 -0.72 16.71
N PHE A 212 1.54 -0.79 15.81
CA PHE A 212 0.45 -1.79 15.89
C PHE A 212 0.71 -3.03 15.05
N GLY A 213 1.33 -2.88 13.88
CA GLY A 213 1.62 -3.97 12.95
C GLY A 213 2.68 -4.94 13.47
N MET A 214 3.77 -4.45 14.09
CA MET A 214 4.82 -5.32 14.64
C MET A 214 4.28 -6.29 15.71
N PRO A 215 3.53 -5.87 16.76
CA PRO A 215 2.91 -6.80 17.70
C PRO A 215 1.96 -7.80 17.04
N ILE A 216 1.11 -7.35 16.09
CA ILE A 216 0.20 -8.23 15.34
C ILE A 216 1.00 -9.29 14.56
N LYS A 217 2.08 -8.88 13.89
CA LYS A 217 2.92 -9.74 13.06
C LYS A 217 3.73 -10.74 13.87
N ASN A 218 4.31 -10.32 14.99
CA ASN A 218 4.99 -11.20 15.95
C ASN A 218 4.03 -12.28 16.50
N ILE A 219 2.83 -11.87 16.96
CA ILE A 219 1.82 -12.80 17.51
C ILE A 219 1.32 -13.77 16.44
N LEU A 220 0.98 -13.28 15.24
CA LEU A 220 0.51 -14.11 14.14
C LEU A 220 1.62 -15.06 13.65
N GLY A 221 2.88 -14.62 13.60
CA GLY A 221 4.03 -15.46 13.27
C GLY A 221 4.24 -16.58 14.28
N LEU A 222 4.14 -16.29 15.59
CA LEU A 222 4.24 -17.32 16.63
C LEU A 222 3.09 -18.34 16.55
N ILE A 223 1.85 -17.88 16.39
CA ILE A 223 0.67 -18.75 16.28
C ILE A 223 0.74 -19.61 15.02
N THR A 224 1.07 -19.03 13.88
CA THR A 224 1.21 -19.79 12.62
C THR A 224 2.38 -20.77 12.67
N TYR A 225 3.51 -20.42 13.30
CA TYR A 225 4.61 -21.36 13.54
C TYR A 225 4.16 -22.56 14.39
N ILE A 226 3.42 -22.34 15.48
CA ILE A 226 2.89 -23.42 16.33
C ILE A 226 1.94 -24.34 15.53
N ILE A 227 1.06 -23.76 14.71
CA ILE A 227 0.15 -24.51 13.82
C ILE A 227 0.91 -25.29 12.73
N LEU A 228 2.02 -24.75 12.24
CA LEU A 228 2.88 -25.37 11.22
C LEU A 228 3.90 -26.35 11.80
N LEU A 229 4.11 -26.37 13.13
CA LEU A 229 5.07 -27.27 13.77
C LEU A 229 4.86 -28.76 13.43
N PRO A 230 3.63 -29.32 13.40
CA PRO A 230 3.41 -30.71 13.00
C PRO A 230 3.73 -30.96 11.52
N LEU A 231 3.52 -29.97 10.64
CA LEU A 231 3.91 -30.05 9.23
C LEU A 231 5.43 -30.00 9.08
N MET A 232 6.11 -29.11 9.82
CA MET A 232 7.57 -29.03 9.86
C MET A 232 8.16 -30.34 10.37
N LEU A 233 7.67 -30.88 11.48
CA LEU A 233 8.11 -32.18 12.03
C LEU A 233 7.84 -33.33 11.06
N LYS A 234 6.72 -33.34 10.34
CA LYS A 234 6.45 -34.33 9.28
C LYS A 234 7.44 -34.21 8.11
N LEU A 235 7.75 -33.00 7.66
CA LEU A 235 8.73 -32.75 6.60
C LEU A 235 10.15 -33.12 7.01
N ILE A 236 10.53 -32.85 8.28
CA ILE A 236 11.80 -33.28 8.88
C ILE A 236 11.85 -34.81 9.02
N GLY A 237 10.77 -35.43 9.49
CA GLY A 237 10.66 -36.88 9.64
C GLY A 237 10.85 -37.59 8.32
N ASN A 238 10.16 -37.13 7.26
CA ASN A 238 10.37 -37.60 5.90
C ASN A 238 11.83 -37.38 5.43
N ALA A 239 12.45 -36.24 5.74
CA ALA A 239 13.85 -35.97 5.34
C ALA A 239 14.87 -36.86 6.09
N ILE A 240 14.58 -37.27 7.32
CA ILE A 240 15.42 -38.18 8.11
C ILE A 240 15.18 -39.64 7.70
N SER A 241 13.92 -40.06 7.49
CA SER A 241 13.60 -41.41 7.00
C SER A 241 14.19 -41.63 5.62
N ASN A 242 14.13 -40.62 4.76
CA ASN A 242 14.76 -40.63 3.46
C ASN A 242 16.27 -40.35 3.54
N LEU A 243 17.01 -40.40 4.66
CA LEU A 243 18.48 -40.25 4.59
C LEU A 243 19.19 -41.33 3.75
N PRO A 244 18.92 -42.64 3.97
CA PRO A 244 19.47 -43.70 3.13
C PRO A 244 18.88 -43.61 1.72
N ASP A 245 17.61 -43.23 1.62
CA ASP A 245 16.96 -43.05 0.33
C ASP A 245 17.38 -41.76 -0.39
N ILE A 246 17.94 -40.72 0.23
CA ILE A 246 18.53 -39.51 -0.41
C ILE A 246 19.94 -39.79 -0.90
N PHE A 247 20.65 -40.70 -0.23
CA PHE A 247 21.84 -41.33 -0.80
C PHE A 247 21.50 -42.17 -2.06
N ARG A 248 20.23 -42.59 -2.24
CA ARG A 248 19.68 -43.24 -3.45
C ARG A 248 18.78 -42.31 -4.33
N GLU A 249 18.35 -41.17 -3.81
CA GLU A 249 17.45 -40.12 -4.34
C GLU A 249 18.22 -38.80 -4.43
N ILE A 250 19.50 -38.93 -4.77
CA ILE A 250 20.33 -37.90 -5.41
C ILE A 250 19.73 -37.65 -6.84
N VAL A 251 18.41 -37.34 -6.86
CA VAL A 251 17.37 -37.46 -7.91
C VAL A 251 16.00 -36.71 -7.66
N ASN A 252 15.38 -36.68 -6.46
CA ASN A 252 13.87 -36.61 -6.31
C ASN A 252 13.21 -35.56 -5.34
N LEU A 253 11.84 -35.47 -5.32
CA LEU A 253 11.02 -34.34 -4.77
C LEU A 253 9.59 -34.67 -4.18
N ILE A 254 9.09 -33.82 -3.24
CA ILE A 254 7.71 -33.77 -2.61
C ILE A 254 7.26 -32.29 -2.32
N PRO A 255 5.95 -31.83 -2.20
CA PRO A 255 5.03 -32.03 -1.03
C PRO A 255 3.48 -31.78 -1.32
N ALA A 256 2.65 -31.32 -0.34
CA ALA A 256 1.21 -30.93 -0.52
C ALA A 256 0.63 -29.89 0.52
N VAL A 257 -0.50 -29.19 0.20
CA VAL A 257 -1.34 -28.16 0.95
C VAL A 257 -2.71 -27.94 0.18
N PRO A 258 -3.74 -27.06 0.47
CA PRO A 258 -4.02 -25.91 1.42
C PRO A 258 -5.42 -26.01 2.15
N LEU A 259 -6.38 -25.06 2.46
CA LEU A 259 -6.69 -23.58 2.39
C LEU A 259 -7.94 -23.22 3.31
N ALA A 260 -8.36 -21.94 3.53
CA ALA A 260 -9.59 -21.51 4.29
C ALA A 260 -10.11 -20.03 4.04
N PHE A 261 -11.29 -19.62 4.60
CA PHE A 261 -12.03 -18.30 4.48
C PHE A 261 -12.59 -17.77 5.86
N ILE A 262 -13.57 -16.84 6.14
CA ILE A 262 -14.79 -16.15 5.59
C ILE A 262 -15.26 -15.06 6.68
N PHE A 263 -16.28 -14.15 6.81
CA PHE A 263 -17.26 -13.16 6.18
C PHE A 263 -18.00 -12.43 7.39
N ALA A 264 -18.94 -11.42 7.44
CA ALA A 264 -19.59 -10.26 6.73
C ALA A 264 -20.49 -9.48 7.82
N ASP A 265 -21.29 -8.38 7.75
CA ASP A 265 -21.76 -7.24 6.87
C ASP A 265 -22.20 -6.02 7.81
N ASP A 266 -23.12 -5.01 7.68
CA ASP A 266 -24.32 -4.59 6.88
C ASP A 266 -24.64 -3.03 6.90
N ASP A 267 -25.87 -2.48 6.59
CA ASP A 267 -26.09 -1.04 6.20
C ASP A 267 -27.44 -0.22 6.49
N LYS A 268 -27.53 1.14 6.29
CA LYS A 268 -28.69 2.10 6.51
C LYS A 268 -29.11 3.02 5.29
N THR A 269 -30.05 4.03 5.38
CA THR A 269 -30.95 4.50 4.25
C THR A 269 -31.54 5.99 4.15
N GLU A 270 -31.90 6.41 2.88
CA GLU A 270 -32.81 7.47 2.19
C GLU A 270 -32.60 9.04 2.02
N GLU A 271 -32.99 9.66 0.84
CA GLU A 271 -32.20 10.49 -0.20
C GLU A 271 -31.87 12.03 -0.12
N ALA A 272 -31.36 12.66 -1.24
CA ALA A 272 -30.51 13.89 -1.34
C ALA A 272 -30.90 14.99 -2.39
N THR A 273 -30.36 16.22 -2.27
CA THR A 273 -30.70 17.41 -3.13
C THR A 273 -29.65 17.81 -4.21
N PRO A 274 -30.02 18.68 -5.19
CA PRO A 274 -29.11 19.11 -6.27
C PRO A 274 -27.99 20.09 -5.89
N LYS A 275 -28.21 20.99 -4.92
CA LYS A 275 -27.22 22.01 -4.52
C LYS A 275 -26.06 21.38 -3.74
N LYS A 276 -26.37 20.49 -2.78
CA LYS A 276 -25.41 19.54 -2.18
C LYS A 276 -24.58 18.78 -3.23
N ARG A 277 -25.19 18.28 -4.32
CA ARG A 277 -24.48 17.61 -5.43
C ARG A 277 -23.49 18.52 -6.18
N SER A 278 -23.82 19.80 -6.41
CA SER A 278 -22.91 20.72 -7.12
C SER A 278 -21.72 21.18 -6.25
N ASP A 279 -21.95 21.42 -4.96
CA ASP A 279 -20.88 21.83 -4.05
C ASP A 279 -19.99 20.67 -3.57
N ALA A 280 -20.53 19.44 -3.48
CA ALA A 280 -19.70 18.24 -3.32
C ALA A 280 -18.73 18.08 -4.49
N ARG A 281 -19.21 18.26 -5.73
CA ARG A 281 -18.39 18.21 -6.94
C ARG A 281 -17.27 19.25 -6.95
N LYS A 282 -17.55 20.50 -6.57
CA LYS A 282 -16.51 21.56 -6.41
C LYS A 282 -15.45 21.21 -5.37
N LYS A 283 -15.85 20.55 -4.27
CA LYS A 283 -14.97 20.11 -3.17
C LYS A 283 -14.23 18.78 -3.47
N GLY A 284 -14.31 18.26 -4.70
CA GLY A 284 -13.68 17.01 -5.12
C GLY A 284 -14.35 15.74 -4.55
N GLN A 285 -15.55 15.86 -3.96
CA GLN A 285 -16.31 14.72 -3.45
C GLN A 285 -17.21 14.16 -4.58
N ILE A 286 -16.71 13.12 -5.25
CA ILE A 286 -17.36 12.43 -6.37
C ILE A 286 -17.49 10.95 -6.00
N ALA A 287 -18.49 10.25 -6.54
CA ALA A 287 -18.53 8.79 -6.53
C ALA A 287 -17.23 8.22 -7.16
N ARG A 288 -16.40 7.55 -6.37
CA ARG A 288 -15.19 6.87 -6.85
C ARG A 288 -15.16 5.43 -6.36
N SER A 289 -15.04 4.49 -7.29
CA SER A 289 -14.83 3.07 -7.01
C SER A 289 -13.34 2.79 -6.87
N LYS A 290 -12.94 2.18 -5.74
CA LYS A 290 -11.57 1.67 -5.57
C LYS A 290 -11.36 0.50 -6.54
N ASP A 291 -12.35 -0.38 -6.64
CA ASP A 291 -12.34 -1.61 -7.42
C ASP A 291 -12.18 -1.35 -8.93
N VAL A 292 -12.81 -0.31 -9.50
CA VAL A 292 -12.58 0.10 -10.90
C VAL A 292 -11.13 0.54 -11.12
N SER A 293 -10.48 1.18 -10.15
CA SER A 293 -9.04 1.47 -10.27
C SER A 293 -8.23 0.17 -10.27
N VAL A 294 -8.56 -0.78 -9.38
CA VAL A 294 -7.89 -2.11 -9.31
C VAL A 294 -8.09 -2.91 -10.60
N ALA A 295 -9.32 -3.05 -11.08
CA ALA A 295 -9.66 -3.82 -12.27
C ALA A 295 -9.01 -3.25 -13.54
N VAL A 296 -9.03 -1.92 -13.73
CA VAL A 296 -8.32 -1.29 -14.87
C VAL A 296 -6.80 -1.52 -14.77
N THR A 297 -6.19 -1.42 -13.57
CA THR A 297 -4.77 -1.79 -13.42
C THR A 297 -4.52 -3.28 -13.67
N MET A 298 -5.45 -4.18 -13.33
CA MET A 298 -5.32 -5.61 -13.60
C MET A 298 -5.45 -5.93 -15.10
N VAL A 299 -6.34 -5.25 -15.83
CA VAL A 299 -6.41 -5.30 -17.30
C VAL A 299 -5.07 -4.87 -17.89
N VAL A 300 -4.52 -3.73 -17.45
CA VAL A 300 -3.23 -3.21 -17.92
C VAL A 300 -2.10 -4.19 -17.61
N CYS A 301 -1.99 -4.73 -16.40
CA CYS A 301 -1.00 -5.74 -16.04
C CYS A 301 -1.14 -7.02 -16.88
N THR A 302 -2.36 -7.50 -17.12
CA THR A 302 -2.62 -8.71 -17.94
C THR A 302 -2.17 -8.49 -19.39
N LEU A 303 -2.48 -7.32 -19.97
CA LEU A 303 -2.04 -6.94 -21.32
C LEU A 303 -0.51 -6.79 -21.40
N LEU A 304 0.12 -6.16 -20.40
CA LEU A 304 1.58 -5.99 -20.35
C LEU A 304 2.31 -7.33 -20.24
N ILE A 305 1.85 -8.24 -19.37
CA ILE A 305 2.41 -9.59 -19.23
C ILE A 305 2.25 -10.36 -20.56
N SER A 306 1.11 -10.23 -21.25
CA SER A 306 0.89 -10.88 -22.54
C SER A 306 1.78 -10.35 -23.67
N SER A 307 1.97 -9.03 -23.75
CA SER A 307 2.65 -8.35 -24.86
C SER A 307 4.16 -8.18 -24.65
N LEU A 308 4.63 -8.04 -23.41
CA LEU A 308 6.05 -7.85 -23.07
C LEU A 308 6.71 -9.15 -22.59
N TRP A 309 6.02 -10.30 -22.65
CA TRP A 309 6.56 -11.60 -22.25
C TRP A 309 7.91 -11.90 -22.89
N GLU A 310 8.00 -11.76 -24.21
CA GLU A 310 9.21 -12.07 -24.98
C GLU A 310 10.35 -11.10 -24.66
N MET A 311 10.04 -9.86 -24.28
CA MET A 311 11.03 -8.91 -23.79
C MET A 311 11.60 -9.35 -22.43
N ILE A 312 10.77 -9.86 -21.52
CA ILE A 312 11.23 -10.43 -20.24
C ILE A 312 12.07 -11.69 -20.48
N THR A 313 11.59 -12.66 -21.29
CA THR A 313 12.29 -13.94 -21.48
C THR A 313 13.61 -13.77 -22.23
N ASN A 314 13.65 -12.91 -23.25
CA ASN A 314 14.89 -12.58 -23.94
C ASN A 314 15.81 -11.74 -23.04
N GLY A 315 15.28 -10.79 -22.25
CA GLY A 315 16.05 -10.06 -21.25
C GLY A 315 16.73 -10.98 -20.24
N PHE A 316 15.99 -11.94 -19.67
CA PHE A 316 16.53 -12.96 -18.76
C PHE A 316 17.56 -13.86 -19.46
N LYS A 317 17.25 -14.38 -20.66
CA LYS A 317 18.17 -15.19 -21.46
C LYS A 317 19.48 -14.44 -21.73
N ASP A 318 19.41 -13.18 -22.13
CA ASP A 318 20.58 -12.36 -22.48
C ASP A 318 21.35 -11.88 -21.25
N VAL A 319 20.75 -11.88 -20.06
CA VAL A 319 21.45 -11.71 -18.77
C VAL A 319 22.17 -12.99 -18.39
N ILE A 320 21.50 -14.15 -18.47
CA ILE A 320 22.07 -15.47 -18.18
C ILE A 320 23.24 -15.76 -19.12
N VAL A 321 23.06 -15.55 -20.43
CA VAL A 321 24.13 -15.70 -21.43
C VAL A 321 25.28 -14.76 -21.13
N TYR A 322 25.03 -13.47 -20.87
CA TYR A 322 26.09 -12.49 -20.58
C TYR A 322 26.95 -12.86 -19.36
N PHE A 323 26.34 -13.41 -18.30
CA PHE A 323 27.09 -13.83 -17.11
C PHE A 323 27.74 -15.22 -17.24
N LEU A 324 27.13 -16.17 -17.97
CA LEU A 324 27.71 -17.49 -18.21
C LEU A 324 28.79 -17.49 -19.30
N SER A 325 28.72 -16.57 -20.27
CA SER A 325 29.77 -16.34 -21.27
C SER A 325 30.85 -15.36 -20.80
N PHE A 326 30.83 -14.94 -19.52
CA PHE A 326 31.74 -13.92 -19.02
C PHE A 326 33.14 -14.51 -18.81
N PRO A 327 34.20 -14.02 -19.49
CA PRO A 327 35.56 -14.54 -19.36
C PRO A 327 36.20 -14.04 -18.06
N MET A 328 35.72 -14.55 -16.93
CA MET A 328 36.02 -14.12 -15.55
C MET A 328 37.42 -14.51 -15.05
N LEU A 329 38.40 -14.66 -15.96
CA LEU A 329 39.70 -15.31 -15.70
C LEU A 329 40.94 -14.57 -16.21
N THR A 330 40.82 -13.41 -16.90
CA THR A 330 42.00 -12.67 -17.40
C THR A 330 42.25 -11.34 -16.69
N ASP A 331 41.31 -10.38 -16.71
CA ASP A 331 41.54 -9.01 -16.22
C ASP A 331 40.37 -8.41 -15.42
N PHE A 332 40.47 -8.45 -14.08
CA PHE A 332 39.47 -7.86 -13.19
C PHE A 332 39.90 -6.45 -12.71
N ASN A 333 39.56 -5.43 -13.49
CA ASN A 333 39.95 -4.03 -13.26
C ASN A 333 38.75 -3.14 -12.89
N GLN A 334 38.99 -2.00 -12.25
CA GLN A 334 37.97 -1.04 -11.78
C GLN A 334 37.07 -0.51 -12.93
N ILE A 335 37.65 -0.35 -14.13
CA ILE A 335 36.91 0.02 -15.35
C ILE A 335 35.95 -1.10 -15.76
N SER A 336 36.41 -2.36 -15.74
CA SER A 336 35.58 -3.55 -16.02
C SER A 336 34.40 -3.64 -15.05
N LEU A 337 34.65 -3.42 -13.75
CA LEU A 337 33.61 -3.43 -12.72
C LEU A 337 32.54 -2.35 -12.96
N SER A 338 32.94 -1.12 -13.29
CA SER A 338 32.02 -0.03 -13.64
C SER A 338 31.15 -0.38 -14.84
N ASN A 339 31.75 -0.94 -15.90
CA ASN A 339 31.04 -1.35 -17.11
C ASN A 339 30.02 -2.47 -16.84
N ILE A 340 30.33 -3.43 -15.96
CA ILE A 340 29.38 -4.48 -15.52
C ILE A 340 28.20 -3.83 -14.79
N VAL A 341 28.45 -2.95 -13.81
CA VAL A 341 27.40 -2.28 -13.04
C VAL A 341 26.47 -1.47 -13.95
N ILE A 342 27.02 -0.68 -14.87
CA ILE A 342 26.23 0.09 -15.85
C ILE A 342 25.41 -0.85 -16.76
N THR A 343 25.99 -1.96 -17.23
CA THR A 343 25.29 -2.94 -18.08
C THR A 343 24.13 -3.60 -17.34
N VAL A 344 24.31 -3.97 -16.05
CA VAL A 344 23.27 -4.53 -15.20
C VAL A 344 22.14 -3.51 -14.97
N ILE A 345 22.48 -2.27 -14.60
CA ILE A 345 21.50 -1.20 -14.40
C ILE A 345 20.68 -0.97 -15.67
N MET A 346 21.31 -0.90 -16.84
CA MET A 346 20.62 -0.70 -18.12
C MET A 346 19.73 -1.89 -18.52
N LYS A 347 20.17 -3.15 -18.32
CA LYS A 347 19.32 -4.31 -18.59
C LYS A 347 18.12 -4.40 -17.63
N VAL A 348 18.32 -4.13 -16.34
CA VAL A 348 17.24 -4.10 -15.33
C VAL A 348 16.26 -2.96 -15.62
N ALA A 349 16.76 -1.77 -15.96
CA ALA A 349 15.93 -0.62 -16.34
C ALA A 349 15.08 -0.92 -17.59
N ASN A 350 15.69 -1.45 -18.65
CA ASN A 350 14.96 -1.79 -19.88
C ASN A 350 13.88 -2.86 -19.67
N CYS A 351 14.04 -3.75 -18.69
CA CYS A 351 13.00 -4.72 -18.33
C CYS A 351 11.86 -4.09 -17.49
N LEU A 352 12.19 -3.25 -16.50
CA LEU A 352 11.21 -2.73 -15.52
C LEU A 352 10.49 -1.45 -15.96
N LEU A 353 11.19 -0.55 -16.65
CA LEU A 353 10.72 0.80 -16.97
C LEU A 353 9.47 0.80 -17.87
N PRO A 354 9.33 -0.08 -18.90
CA PRO A 354 8.09 -0.20 -19.66
C PRO A 354 6.88 -0.58 -18.80
N PHE A 355 7.04 -1.52 -17.86
CA PHE A 355 5.96 -1.90 -16.93
C PHE A 355 5.61 -0.75 -15.98
N ALA A 356 6.61 -0.08 -15.41
CA ALA A 356 6.41 1.05 -14.49
C ALA A 356 5.63 2.20 -15.15
N LEU A 357 6.04 2.63 -16.36
CA LEU A 357 5.35 3.68 -17.10
C LEU A 357 3.93 3.27 -17.50
N SER A 358 3.73 2.06 -18.03
CA SER A 358 2.40 1.63 -18.47
C SER A 358 1.43 1.42 -17.29
N ILE A 359 1.89 0.94 -16.13
CA ILE A 359 1.07 0.87 -14.91
C ILE A 359 0.73 2.27 -14.40
N MET A 360 1.68 3.23 -14.43
CA MET A 360 1.42 4.63 -14.08
C MET A 360 0.36 5.26 -14.99
N VAL A 361 0.51 5.12 -16.31
CA VAL A 361 -0.47 5.62 -17.30
C VAL A 361 -1.84 4.92 -17.12
N GLY A 362 -1.84 3.62 -16.84
CA GLY A 362 -3.05 2.85 -16.52
C GLY A 362 -3.78 3.39 -15.28
N GLY A 363 -3.05 3.70 -14.22
CA GLY A 363 -3.61 4.31 -13.00
C GLY A 363 -4.16 5.72 -13.23
N ILE A 364 -3.50 6.52 -14.08
CA ILE A 364 -3.99 7.86 -14.48
C ILE A 364 -5.28 7.72 -15.29
N ALA A 365 -5.30 6.88 -16.34
CA ALA A 365 -6.48 6.59 -17.14
C ALA A 365 -7.65 6.07 -16.29
N ALA A 366 -7.39 5.15 -15.35
CA ALA A 366 -8.38 4.62 -14.42
C ALA A 366 -8.99 5.67 -13.48
N SER A 367 -8.27 6.76 -13.20
CA SER A 367 -8.79 7.89 -12.42
C SER A 367 -9.62 8.84 -13.28
N LEU A 368 -9.12 9.21 -14.47
CA LEU A 368 -9.81 10.07 -15.44
C LEU A 368 -11.16 9.47 -15.89
N LEU A 369 -11.21 8.15 -16.12
CA LEU A 369 -12.43 7.42 -16.47
C LEU A 369 -13.52 7.50 -15.39
N GLN A 370 -13.14 7.68 -14.11
CA GLN A 370 -14.10 7.76 -12.99
C GLN A 370 -14.53 9.19 -12.66
N THR A 371 -13.59 10.16 -12.69
CA THR A 371 -13.88 11.55 -12.27
C THR A 371 -14.29 12.46 -13.43
N GLY A 372 -14.01 12.05 -14.67
CA GLY A 372 -13.87 12.95 -15.80
C GLY A 372 -12.68 13.90 -15.63
N PHE A 373 -12.53 14.83 -16.57
CA PHE A 373 -11.50 15.87 -16.51
C PHE A 373 -11.89 16.94 -15.47
N MET A 374 -11.32 16.87 -14.26
CA MET A 374 -11.63 17.78 -13.18
C MET A 374 -10.40 18.10 -12.35
N ILE A 375 -10.02 19.38 -12.32
CA ILE A 375 -8.89 19.89 -11.54
C ILE A 375 -9.46 20.70 -10.37
N THR A 376 -9.23 20.24 -9.14
CA THR A 376 -9.66 20.93 -7.92
C THR A 376 -8.48 21.09 -6.96
N TYR A 377 -8.11 22.34 -6.68
CA TYR A 377 -7.00 22.67 -5.76
C TYR A 377 -7.44 22.70 -4.28
N GLU A 378 -8.75 22.61 -4.00
CA GLU A 378 -9.29 22.70 -2.64
C GLU A 378 -8.85 21.55 -1.70
N PRO A 379 -8.70 20.28 -2.15
CA PRO A 379 -8.16 19.20 -1.32
C PRO A 379 -6.70 19.38 -0.89
N LEU A 380 -5.94 20.27 -1.54
CA LEU A 380 -4.53 20.57 -1.18
C LEU A 380 -4.41 21.52 0.02
N LYS A 381 -5.50 22.15 0.47
CA LYS A 381 -5.50 23.02 1.66
C LYS A 381 -5.36 22.16 2.94
N PRO A 382 -4.33 22.37 3.79
CA PRO A 382 -4.17 21.61 5.02
C PRO A 382 -5.32 21.91 6.00
N SER A 383 -6.11 20.89 6.33
CA SER A 383 -7.34 21.02 7.11
C SER A 383 -7.20 20.38 8.50
N PHE A 384 -6.75 21.14 9.49
CA PHE A 384 -6.49 20.67 10.86
C PHE A 384 -7.66 19.92 11.52
N GLY A 385 -8.91 20.26 11.18
CA GLY A 385 -10.12 19.59 11.70
C GLY A 385 -10.24 18.09 11.34
N LYS A 386 -9.45 17.57 10.40
CA LYS A 386 -9.41 16.12 10.08
C LYS A 386 -8.53 15.30 11.03
N LEU A 387 -7.75 15.92 11.93
CA LEU A 387 -6.82 15.25 12.84
C LEU A 387 -7.46 14.73 14.14
N ASN A 388 -8.78 14.88 14.33
CA ASN A 388 -9.45 14.45 15.56
C ASN A 388 -9.59 12.91 15.61
N PRO A 389 -8.92 12.20 16.55
CA PRO A 389 -8.89 10.74 16.53
C PRO A 389 -10.25 10.10 16.87
N LEU A 390 -11.11 10.76 17.67
CA LEU A 390 -12.43 10.22 18.00
C LEU A 390 -13.36 10.19 16.77
N SER A 391 -13.27 11.16 15.86
CA SER A 391 -14.05 11.13 14.62
C SER A 391 -13.47 10.12 13.62
N GLY A 392 -12.15 9.93 13.58
CA GLY A 392 -11.49 8.87 12.82
C GLY A 392 -11.99 7.48 13.22
N MET A 393 -11.91 7.12 14.50
CA MET A 393 -12.36 5.82 15.02
C MET A 393 -13.87 5.58 14.79
N LYS A 394 -14.70 6.62 14.92
CA LYS A 394 -16.14 6.54 14.63
C LYS A 394 -16.44 6.32 13.14
N ASN A 395 -15.58 6.80 12.24
CA ASN A 395 -15.72 6.57 10.79
C ASN A 395 -15.24 5.16 10.39
N MET A 396 -14.23 4.61 11.06
CA MET A 396 -13.79 3.21 10.87
C MET A 396 -14.89 2.21 11.24
N LEU A 397 -15.57 2.43 12.36
CA LEU A 397 -16.70 1.60 12.82
C LEU A 397 -18.05 2.04 12.21
N SER A 398 -18.02 2.59 10.99
CA SER A 398 -19.25 2.91 10.23
C SER A 398 -19.76 1.69 9.47
N ARG A 399 -21.09 1.57 9.32
CA ARG A 399 -21.74 0.48 8.55
C ARG A 399 -21.15 0.32 7.14
N ARG A 400 -20.87 1.43 6.45
CA ARG A 400 -20.17 1.43 5.16
C ARG A 400 -18.83 0.69 5.20
N SER A 401 -18.04 0.85 6.26
CA SER A 401 -16.73 0.19 6.37
C SER A 401 -16.85 -1.32 6.61
N LEU A 402 -18.00 -1.82 7.07
CA LEU A 402 -18.28 -3.25 7.16
C LEU A 402 -18.69 -3.83 5.81
N VAL A 403 -19.52 -3.11 5.04
CA VAL A 403 -19.89 -3.46 3.65
C VAL A 403 -18.66 -3.48 2.73
N ASP A 404 -17.75 -2.51 2.88
CA ASP A 404 -16.46 -2.53 2.18
C ASP A 404 -15.65 -3.80 2.57
N LEU A 405 -15.74 -4.28 3.81
CA LEU A 405 -14.97 -5.42 4.33
C LEU A 405 -15.54 -6.77 3.86
N SER A 406 -16.85 -6.98 4.00
CA SER A 406 -17.58 -8.18 3.55
C SER A 406 -17.37 -8.39 2.04
N LYS A 407 -17.54 -7.32 1.26
CA LYS A 407 -17.29 -7.31 -0.18
C LYS A 407 -15.84 -7.70 -0.50
N ASN A 408 -14.84 -7.09 0.14
CA ASN A 408 -13.44 -7.45 -0.10
C ASN A 408 -13.14 -8.93 0.22
N LEU A 409 -13.72 -9.48 1.29
CA LEU A 409 -13.59 -10.91 1.62
C LEU A 409 -14.25 -11.82 0.58
N VAL A 410 -15.40 -11.43 0.02
CA VAL A 410 -16.04 -12.13 -1.11
C VAL A 410 -15.14 -12.10 -2.34
N VAL A 411 -14.52 -10.96 -2.68
CA VAL A 411 -13.55 -10.89 -3.79
C VAL A 411 -12.37 -11.82 -3.57
N ILE A 412 -11.75 -11.78 -2.38
CA ILE A 412 -10.63 -12.67 -2.02
C ILE A 412 -11.04 -14.14 -2.15
N THR A 413 -12.22 -14.51 -1.64
CA THR A 413 -12.73 -15.88 -1.68
C THR A 413 -12.96 -16.36 -3.12
N ILE A 414 -13.59 -15.54 -3.96
CA ILE A 414 -13.81 -15.85 -5.38
C ILE A 414 -12.47 -15.99 -6.12
N VAL A 415 -11.52 -15.08 -5.90
CA VAL A 415 -10.18 -15.14 -6.51
C VAL A 415 -9.40 -16.38 -6.05
N SER A 416 -9.48 -16.74 -4.76
CA SER A 416 -8.87 -17.96 -4.24
C SER A 416 -9.51 -19.24 -4.80
N ILE A 417 -10.83 -19.27 -4.99
CA ILE A 417 -11.54 -20.39 -5.64
C ILE A 417 -11.12 -20.50 -7.12
N ILE A 418 -11.01 -19.38 -7.84
CA ILE A 418 -10.52 -19.36 -9.23
C ILE A 418 -9.07 -19.85 -9.28
N ALA A 419 -8.19 -19.37 -8.41
CA ALA A 419 -6.79 -19.80 -8.37
C ALA A 419 -6.67 -21.30 -8.02
N TYR A 420 -7.42 -21.78 -7.03
CA TYR A 420 -7.47 -23.20 -6.67
C TYR A 420 -7.98 -24.07 -7.84
N ASN A 421 -9.12 -23.71 -8.44
CA ASN A 421 -9.68 -24.44 -9.57
C ASN A 421 -8.76 -24.40 -10.80
N TYR A 422 -8.06 -23.28 -11.03
CA TYR A 422 -7.10 -23.14 -12.11
C TYR A 422 -5.87 -24.03 -11.90
N ILE A 423 -5.31 -24.04 -10.68
CA ILE A 423 -4.17 -24.90 -10.31
C ILE A 423 -4.58 -26.38 -10.36
N ALA A 424 -5.78 -26.73 -9.91
CA ALA A 424 -6.29 -28.10 -9.95
C ALA A 424 -6.53 -28.59 -11.40
N SER A 425 -7.18 -27.77 -12.24
CA SER A 425 -7.42 -28.11 -13.65
C SER A 425 -6.16 -28.15 -14.50
N ASN A 426 -5.15 -27.33 -14.17
CA ASN A 426 -3.85 -27.33 -14.85
C ASN A 426 -2.79 -28.15 -14.11
N TYR A 427 -3.15 -28.94 -13.09
CA TYR A 427 -2.20 -29.66 -12.24
C TYR A 427 -1.24 -30.54 -13.07
N GLN A 428 -1.77 -31.27 -14.05
CA GLN A 428 -0.97 -32.10 -14.96
C GLN A 428 -0.06 -31.27 -15.88
N ASN A 429 -0.49 -30.08 -16.31
CA ASN A 429 0.34 -29.17 -17.12
C ASN A 429 1.45 -28.53 -16.26
N ILE A 430 1.14 -28.17 -15.01
CA ILE A 430 2.07 -27.58 -14.04
C ILE A 430 3.15 -28.60 -13.65
N LEU A 431 2.78 -29.87 -13.44
CA LEU A 431 3.76 -30.95 -13.27
C LEU A 431 4.54 -31.22 -14.57
N GLY A 432 3.85 -31.25 -15.72
CA GLY A 432 4.47 -31.50 -17.02
C GLY A 432 5.54 -30.50 -17.43
N ILE A 433 5.51 -29.26 -16.90
CA ILE A 433 6.52 -28.23 -17.16
C ILE A 433 7.95 -28.65 -16.78
N SER A 434 8.15 -29.53 -15.78
CA SER A 434 9.50 -30.05 -15.46
C SER A 434 10.11 -30.87 -16.59
N ASN A 435 9.27 -31.40 -17.50
CA ASN A 435 9.67 -32.32 -18.56
C ASN A 435 9.73 -31.62 -19.93
N LEU A 436 9.53 -30.29 -19.98
CA LEU A 436 9.58 -29.50 -21.21
C LEU A 436 10.99 -29.03 -21.56
N TYR A 437 11.28 -28.98 -22.86
CA TYR A 437 12.50 -28.38 -23.38
C TYR A 437 12.54 -26.88 -23.09
N LEU A 438 13.70 -26.36 -22.64
CA LEU A 438 13.86 -25.00 -22.08
C LEU A 438 13.29 -23.85 -22.94
N PRO A 439 13.45 -23.82 -24.28
CA PRO A 439 12.79 -22.82 -25.12
C PRO A 439 11.25 -22.86 -25.03
N SER A 440 10.66 -24.07 -25.07
CA SER A 440 9.22 -24.30 -25.01
C SER A 440 8.61 -23.98 -23.65
N LEU A 441 9.36 -24.21 -22.56
CA LEU A 441 8.96 -23.89 -21.19
C LEU A 441 8.51 -22.43 -21.04
N SER A 442 9.17 -21.50 -21.74
CA SER A 442 8.79 -20.09 -21.72
C SER A 442 7.38 -19.83 -22.28
N GLY A 443 6.93 -20.63 -23.25
CA GLY A 443 5.60 -20.54 -23.84
C GLY A 443 4.51 -21.08 -22.90
N GLU A 444 4.74 -22.21 -22.24
CA GLU A 444 3.73 -22.76 -21.32
C GLU A 444 3.62 -21.96 -20.02
N VAL A 445 4.72 -21.38 -19.52
CA VAL A 445 4.63 -20.42 -18.40
C VAL A 445 3.89 -19.15 -18.84
N LYS A 446 4.07 -18.65 -20.08
CA LYS A 446 3.23 -17.55 -20.64
C LYS A 446 1.76 -17.94 -20.61
N ASN A 447 1.43 -19.13 -21.12
CA ASN A 447 0.05 -19.61 -21.21
C ASN A 447 -0.59 -19.73 -19.82
N LEU A 448 0.08 -20.34 -18.85
CA LEU A 448 -0.44 -20.48 -17.49
C LEU A 448 -0.65 -19.12 -16.80
N VAL A 449 0.35 -18.25 -16.84
CA VAL A 449 0.29 -16.93 -16.19
C VAL A 449 -0.75 -16.03 -16.85
N VAL A 450 -0.76 -15.91 -18.18
CA VAL A 450 -1.72 -15.06 -18.90
C VAL A 450 -3.16 -15.59 -18.72
N ASN A 451 -3.39 -16.90 -18.70
CA ASN A 451 -4.73 -17.44 -18.53
C ASN A 451 -5.28 -17.28 -17.10
N ILE A 452 -4.48 -17.52 -16.05
CA ILE A 452 -4.96 -17.25 -14.67
C ILE A 452 -5.19 -15.75 -14.45
N PHE A 453 -4.30 -14.89 -14.95
CA PHE A 453 -4.51 -13.43 -14.91
C PHE A 453 -5.77 -13.04 -15.68
N LYS A 454 -6.03 -13.59 -16.88
CA LYS A 454 -7.23 -13.33 -17.68
C LYS A 454 -8.52 -13.76 -16.96
N GLN A 455 -8.54 -14.93 -16.32
CA GLN A 455 -9.71 -15.39 -15.55
C GLN A 455 -10.00 -14.48 -14.34
N ILE A 456 -8.97 -14.18 -13.55
CA ILE A 456 -9.09 -13.26 -12.40
C ILE A 456 -9.49 -11.85 -12.87
N CYS A 457 -8.91 -11.38 -13.98
CA CYS A 457 -9.19 -10.06 -14.56
C CYS A 457 -10.63 -9.92 -15.04
N ILE A 458 -11.18 -10.90 -15.77
CA ILE A 458 -12.60 -10.91 -16.17
C ILE A 458 -13.51 -10.79 -14.95
N VAL A 459 -13.24 -11.56 -13.90
CA VAL A 459 -14.05 -11.56 -12.68
C VAL A 459 -13.90 -10.26 -11.88
N LEU A 460 -12.68 -9.70 -11.79
CA LEU A 460 -12.45 -8.38 -11.18
C LEU A 460 -13.11 -7.24 -11.98
N VAL A 461 -13.17 -7.32 -13.32
CA VAL A 461 -13.90 -6.35 -14.16
C VAL A 461 -15.40 -6.44 -13.93
N ILE A 462 -15.97 -7.65 -13.82
CA ILE A 462 -17.40 -7.84 -13.48
C ILE A 462 -17.70 -7.30 -12.07
N ILE A 463 -16.89 -7.66 -11.08
CA ILE A 463 -17.00 -7.17 -9.69
C ILE A 463 -16.86 -5.65 -9.64
N ALA A 464 -15.91 -5.07 -10.37
CA ALA A 464 -15.71 -3.62 -10.42
C ALA A 464 -16.83 -2.87 -11.16
N ALA A 465 -17.47 -3.48 -12.17
CA ALA A 465 -18.64 -2.90 -12.82
C ALA A 465 -19.87 -2.91 -11.89
N ILE A 466 -20.06 -4.01 -11.15
CA ILE A 466 -21.07 -4.12 -10.09
C ILE A 466 -20.78 -3.11 -8.97
N ASP A 467 -19.53 -3.04 -8.49
CA ASP A 467 -19.09 -2.05 -7.50
C ASP A 467 -19.29 -0.63 -8.02
N TYR A 468 -18.96 -0.31 -9.27
CA TYR A 468 -19.18 1.04 -9.80
C TYR A 468 -20.66 1.43 -9.75
N PHE A 469 -21.55 0.53 -10.17
CA PHE A 469 -22.99 0.76 -10.10
C PHE A 469 -23.49 0.87 -8.64
N LEU A 470 -23.03 -0.01 -7.75
CA LEU A 470 -23.34 0.04 -6.32
C LEU A 470 -22.76 1.29 -5.64
N GLN A 471 -21.54 1.72 -5.97
CA GLN A 471 -20.84 2.87 -5.42
C GLN A 471 -21.42 4.19 -5.94
N VAL A 472 -21.93 4.24 -7.19
CA VAL A 472 -22.75 5.37 -7.68
C VAL A 472 -24.09 5.40 -6.94
N ARG A 473 -24.75 4.24 -6.78
CA ARG A 473 -26.01 4.14 -6.01
C ARG A 473 -25.79 4.44 -4.52
N MET A 474 -24.64 4.08 -3.95
CA MET A 474 -24.22 4.31 -2.56
C MET A 474 -23.71 5.73 -2.34
N HIS A 475 -23.11 6.38 -3.33
CA HIS A 475 -22.83 7.82 -3.26
C HIS A 475 -24.14 8.61 -3.27
N ASN A 476 -25.10 8.24 -4.12
CA ASN A 476 -26.48 8.71 -4.00
C ASN A 476 -27.14 8.25 -2.67
N LYS A 477 -26.59 7.22 -1.99
CA LYS A 477 -26.99 6.73 -0.65
C LYS A 477 -26.23 7.36 0.54
N ASP A 478 -25.20 8.17 0.27
CA ASP A 478 -24.41 8.90 1.28
C ASP A 478 -24.64 10.42 1.20
N MET A 479 -24.85 10.94 -0.02
CA MET A 479 -25.22 12.34 -0.28
C MET A 479 -26.55 12.74 0.38
N LYS A 480 -27.30 11.74 0.84
CA LYS A 480 -28.61 11.78 1.48
C LYS A 480 -28.70 12.81 2.61
N MET A 481 -29.92 13.28 2.86
CA MET A 481 -30.17 14.43 3.74
C MET A 481 -31.26 14.09 4.74
N THR A 482 -31.00 14.42 6.01
CA THR A 482 -32.06 14.46 7.00
C THR A 482 -33.09 15.54 6.62
N LYS A 483 -34.35 15.35 7.04
CA LYS A 483 -35.44 16.33 6.77
C LYS A 483 -35.13 17.74 7.30
N GLN A 484 -34.18 17.87 8.24
CA GLN A 484 -33.70 19.14 8.78
C GLN A 484 -32.80 19.89 7.78
N GLU A 485 -31.78 19.22 7.21
CA GLU A 485 -30.80 19.83 6.30
C GLU A 485 -31.46 20.51 5.09
N VAL A 486 -32.46 19.86 4.49
CA VAL A 486 -33.17 20.37 3.30
C VAL A 486 -33.88 21.71 3.60
N LYS A 487 -34.39 21.88 4.83
CA LYS A 487 -35.10 23.09 5.25
C LYS A 487 -34.15 24.27 5.47
N ASP A 488 -32.89 24.01 5.80
CA ASP A 488 -31.87 25.05 5.99
C ASP A 488 -31.14 25.40 4.68
N GLU A 489 -30.99 24.44 3.76
CA GLU A 489 -30.42 24.68 2.42
C GLU A 489 -31.27 25.67 1.59
N PHE A 490 -32.61 25.63 1.78
CA PHE A 490 -33.58 26.58 1.22
C PHE A 490 -33.40 28.01 1.77
N LYS A 491 -33.32 28.18 3.10
CA LYS A 491 -33.12 29.51 3.74
C LYS A 491 -31.87 30.22 3.22
N GLN A 492 -30.80 29.46 2.97
CA GLN A 492 -29.55 29.97 2.42
C GLN A 492 -29.60 30.31 0.92
N ALA A 493 -30.65 29.90 0.18
CA ALA A 493 -30.80 30.20 -1.24
C ALA A 493 -31.58 31.51 -1.47
N GLU A 494 -32.67 31.72 -0.73
CA GLU A 494 -33.55 32.90 -0.89
C GLU A 494 -33.17 34.07 0.03
N GLY A 495 -32.44 33.79 1.12
CA GLY A 495 -32.05 34.74 2.16
C GLY A 495 -33.13 34.98 3.20
N ASP A 496 -32.73 35.35 4.42
CA ASP A 496 -33.69 35.59 5.51
C ASP A 496 -34.58 36.82 5.23
N PRO A 497 -35.92 36.67 5.18
CA PRO A 497 -36.84 37.79 4.97
C PRO A 497 -36.67 38.93 5.98
N GLN A 498 -36.30 38.63 7.23
CA GLN A 498 -36.07 39.64 8.27
C GLN A 498 -34.84 40.49 7.97
N ILE A 499 -33.77 39.91 7.42
CA ILE A 499 -32.55 40.63 7.05
C ILE A 499 -32.83 41.55 5.86
N LYS A 500 -33.52 41.03 4.83
CA LYS A 500 -33.92 41.81 3.65
C LYS A 500 -34.81 43.02 4.02
N SER A 501 -35.69 42.85 5.01
CA SER A 501 -36.50 43.94 5.58
C SER A 501 -35.64 44.98 6.32
N LYS A 502 -34.77 44.55 7.25
CA LYS A 502 -33.90 45.44 8.04
C LYS A 502 -32.95 46.28 7.17
N ILE A 503 -32.42 45.72 6.08
CA ILE A 503 -31.58 46.47 5.13
C ILE A 503 -32.38 47.62 4.49
N LYS A 504 -33.60 47.33 3.99
CA LYS A 504 -34.47 48.34 3.36
C LYS A 504 -34.94 49.42 4.34
N GLN A 505 -35.10 49.08 5.61
CA GLN A 505 -35.39 50.05 6.68
C GLN A 505 -34.19 50.99 6.92
N LYS A 506 -32.99 50.46 7.11
CA LYS A 506 -31.78 51.25 7.38
C LYS A 506 -31.36 52.14 6.21
N GLN A 507 -31.60 51.71 4.97
CA GLN A 507 -31.38 52.55 3.78
C GLN A 507 -32.26 53.82 3.78
N ARG A 508 -33.55 53.69 4.16
CA ARG A 508 -34.46 54.85 4.27
C ARG A 508 -34.04 55.83 5.36
N GLU A 509 -33.59 55.31 6.49
CA GLU A 509 -33.08 56.12 7.62
C GLU A 509 -31.86 56.98 7.21
N ILE A 510 -30.89 56.37 6.50
CA ILE A 510 -29.70 57.08 6.00
C ILE A 510 -30.07 58.16 4.97
N GLY A 511 -31.00 57.87 4.06
CA GLY A 511 -31.49 58.85 3.09
C GLY A 511 -32.15 60.07 3.75
N MET A 512 -33.06 59.82 4.71
CA MET A 512 -33.73 60.90 5.44
C MET A 512 -32.76 61.73 6.30
N ARG A 513 -31.69 61.12 6.84
CA ARG A 513 -30.64 61.87 7.56
C ARG A 513 -29.88 62.81 6.65
N ARG A 514 -29.50 62.38 5.44
CA ARG A 514 -28.81 63.24 4.45
C ARG A 514 -29.68 64.43 4.03
N MET A 515 -30.94 64.15 3.65
CA MET A 515 -31.91 65.19 3.28
C MET A 515 -32.06 66.27 4.37
N MET A 516 -32.09 65.88 5.65
CA MET A 516 -32.17 66.83 6.76
C MET A 516 -30.90 67.66 6.95
N GLN A 517 -29.72 67.15 6.60
CA GLN A 517 -28.48 67.93 6.64
C GLN A 517 -28.48 69.01 5.54
N SER A 518 -28.96 68.67 4.33
CA SER A 518 -29.07 69.62 3.21
C SER A 518 -30.06 70.78 3.45
N VAL A 519 -30.87 70.74 4.51
CA VAL A 519 -31.72 71.88 4.92
C VAL A 519 -30.90 73.03 5.51
N ALA A 520 -29.76 72.75 6.16
CA ALA A 520 -28.91 73.80 6.74
C ALA A 520 -28.24 74.66 5.65
N ASP A 521 -27.86 74.06 4.53
CA ASP A 521 -27.26 74.73 3.38
C ASP A 521 -28.29 75.43 2.45
N ALA A 522 -29.57 75.48 2.84
CA ALA A 522 -30.62 76.03 1.99
C ALA A 522 -30.68 77.56 2.02
N THR A 523 -31.10 78.16 0.91
CA THR A 523 -31.25 79.61 0.77
C THR A 523 -32.60 80.08 1.30
N VAL A 524 -33.65 79.27 1.16
CA VAL A 524 -35.01 79.52 1.68
C VAL A 524 -35.77 78.21 1.89
N VAL A 525 -36.68 78.17 2.87
CA VAL A 525 -37.71 77.13 2.99
C VAL A 525 -39.10 77.70 2.69
N ILE A 526 -39.74 77.21 1.64
CA ILE A 526 -41.12 77.54 1.29
C ILE A 526 -42.07 76.56 2.00
N THR A 527 -43.16 77.08 2.59
CA THR A 527 -44.06 76.29 3.42
C THR A 527 -45.54 76.45 3.11
N ASN A 528 -46.28 75.36 3.30
CA ASN A 528 -47.73 75.34 3.51
C ASN A 528 -47.93 74.99 5.01
N PRO A 529 -48.37 75.93 5.87
CA PRO A 529 -47.97 75.99 7.29
C PRO A 529 -48.02 74.71 8.11
N THR A 530 -49.09 73.91 7.96
CA THR A 530 -49.32 72.68 8.73
C THR A 530 -48.87 71.41 8.02
N HIS A 531 -48.63 71.43 6.70
CA HIS A 531 -48.55 70.21 5.89
C HIS A 531 -47.31 70.05 5.02
N LEU A 532 -46.69 71.11 4.48
CA LEU A 532 -45.57 70.97 3.53
C LEU A 532 -44.43 71.94 3.86
N ALA A 533 -43.19 71.48 3.66
CA ALA A 533 -42.00 72.32 3.62
C ALA A 533 -41.06 71.85 2.50
N ILE A 534 -40.55 72.79 1.71
CA ILE A 534 -39.59 72.56 0.63
C ILE A 534 -38.42 73.52 0.82
N ALA A 535 -37.22 72.99 0.99
CA ALA A 535 -35.98 73.74 1.09
C ALA A 535 -35.34 73.87 -0.30
N ILE A 536 -35.03 75.10 -0.71
CA ILE A 536 -34.41 75.43 -2.00
C ILE A 536 -33.02 75.99 -1.74
N LYS A 537 -32.03 75.52 -2.49
CA LYS A 537 -30.69 76.09 -2.53
C LYS A 537 -30.46 76.86 -3.83
N TYR A 538 -29.81 78.01 -3.70
CA TYR A 538 -29.38 78.89 -4.78
C TYR A 538 -28.19 79.73 -4.31
N GLU A 539 -27.10 79.74 -5.08
CA GLU A 539 -25.85 80.44 -4.78
C GLU A 539 -25.54 81.47 -5.89
N GLU A 540 -25.60 82.76 -5.59
CA GLU A 540 -25.26 83.83 -6.54
C GLU A 540 -23.79 83.70 -7.00
N GLY A 541 -23.55 83.70 -8.32
CA GLY A 541 -22.21 83.61 -8.91
C GLY A 541 -21.63 82.19 -9.04
N SER A 542 -22.42 81.15 -8.76
CA SER A 542 -22.07 79.75 -9.01
C SER A 542 -22.54 79.27 -10.40
N ASN A 543 -22.05 78.11 -10.86
CA ASN A 543 -22.49 77.45 -12.12
C ASN A 543 -23.89 76.80 -12.02
N MET A 544 -24.80 77.32 -11.19
CA MET A 544 -26.18 76.83 -11.12
C MET A 544 -27.06 77.55 -12.15
N GLU A 545 -27.54 76.84 -13.17
CA GLU A 545 -28.48 77.39 -14.16
C GLU A 545 -29.87 77.66 -13.54
N ALA A 546 -30.23 76.93 -12.48
CA ALA A 546 -31.49 77.06 -11.76
C ALA A 546 -31.33 76.85 -10.24
N PRO A 547 -32.24 77.39 -9.39
CA PRO A 547 -32.37 76.96 -8.01
C PRO A 547 -32.79 75.48 -7.94
N LYS A 548 -32.33 74.77 -6.91
CA LYS A 548 -32.48 73.32 -6.76
C LYS A 548 -33.13 72.93 -5.43
N VAL A 549 -34.01 71.93 -5.45
CA VAL A 549 -34.72 71.43 -4.26
C VAL A 549 -33.80 70.49 -3.48
N VAL A 550 -33.39 70.90 -2.28
CA VAL A 550 -32.45 70.15 -1.42
C VAL A 550 -33.14 69.32 -0.33
N ALA A 551 -34.40 69.63 -0.02
CA ALA A 551 -35.28 68.77 0.76
C ALA A 551 -36.75 69.09 0.47
N LYS A 552 -37.62 68.08 0.48
CA LYS A 552 -39.08 68.26 0.58
C LYS A 552 -39.68 67.28 1.58
N GLY A 553 -40.78 67.65 2.22
CA GLY A 553 -41.44 66.78 3.18
C GLY A 553 -42.84 67.21 3.53
N ALA A 554 -43.66 66.23 3.91
CA ALA A 554 -45.02 66.41 4.43
C ALA A 554 -45.11 66.23 5.95
N ASP A 555 -46.11 66.85 6.57
CA ASP A 555 -46.53 66.74 7.98
C ASP A 555 -45.36 66.69 8.98
N TYR A 556 -45.06 65.53 9.57
CA TYR A 556 -43.97 65.38 10.55
C TYR A 556 -42.58 65.68 9.96
N ILE A 557 -42.36 65.38 8.68
CA ILE A 557 -41.12 65.73 7.97
C ILE A 557 -41.10 67.24 7.69
N ALA A 558 -42.24 67.84 7.33
CA ALA A 558 -42.35 69.30 7.17
C ALA A 558 -42.05 70.06 8.48
N LEU A 559 -42.53 69.54 9.62
CA LEU A 559 -42.21 70.08 10.94
C LEU A 559 -40.71 70.01 11.25
N LYS A 560 -40.04 68.90 10.91
CA LYS A 560 -38.58 68.78 11.08
C LYS A 560 -37.78 69.70 10.15
N ILE A 561 -38.16 69.83 8.88
CA ILE A 561 -37.50 70.76 7.94
C ILE A 561 -37.60 72.19 8.47
N LYS A 562 -38.78 72.62 8.96
CA LYS A 562 -38.93 73.95 9.60
C LYS A 562 -38.12 74.10 10.90
N GLY A 563 -37.96 73.01 11.66
CA GLY A 563 -37.10 72.99 12.86
C GLY A 563 -35.63 73.24 12.50
N VAL A 564 -35.06 72.40 11.62
CA VAL A 564 -33.66 72.53 11.17
C VAL A 564 -33.41 73.87 10.49
N ALA A 565 -34.35 74.37 9.68
CA ALA A 565 -34.25 75.69 9.07
C ALA A 565 -34.14 76.81 10.13
N LYS A 566 -34.94 76.75 11.20
CA LYS A 566 -34.88 77.71 12.30
C LYS A 566 -33.63 77.54 13.18
N GLU A 567 -33.07 76.33 13.27
CA GLU A 567 -31.81 76.05 13.98
C GLU A 567 -30.56 76.54 13.22
N ASN A 568 -30.68 76.84 11.93
CA ASN A 568 -29.57 77.26 11.05
C ASN A 568 -29.84 78.62 10.36
N ASP A 569 -30.73 79.44 10.93
CA ASP A 569 -31.11 80.79 10.43
C ASP A 569 -31.51 80.85 8.94
N VAL A 570 -32.06 79.76 8.40
CA VAL A 570 -32.59 79.68 7.04
C VAL A 570 -33.99 80.32 7.00
N PRO A 571 -34.23 81.38 6.20
CA PRO A 571 -35.52 82.06 6.16
C PRO A 571 -36.66 81.14 5.72
N VAL A 572 -37.76 81.16 6.49
CA VAL A 572 -38.97 80.37 6.22
C VAL A 572 -40.06 81.31 5.68
N ILE A 573 -40.55 81.03 4.48
CA ILE A 573 -41.56 81.84 3.77
C ILE A 573 -42.84 81.01 3.60
N GLU A 574 -44.00 81.62 3.86
CA GLU A 574 -45.31 80.99 3.63
C GLU A 574 -45.80 81.28 2.20
N ASN A 575 -45.96 80.24 1.38
CA ASN A 575 -46.60 80.33 0.07
C ASN A 575 -47.30 79.00 -0.25
N LYS A 576 -48.59 78.90 0.12
CA LYS A 576 -49.37 77.64 0.03
C LYS A 576 -49.54 77.14 -1.41
N PRO A 577 -49.83 78.00 -2.43
CA PRO A 577 -49.88 77.55 -3.82
C PRO A 577 -48.55 76.97 -4.31
N LEU A 578 -47.44 77.71 -4.14
CA LEU A 578 -46.14 77.29 -4.64
C LEU A 578 -45.61 76.05 -3.88
N ALA A 579 -45.81 75.98 -2.56
CA ALA A 579 -45.42 74.82 -1.78
C ALA A 579 -46.13 73.52 -2.20
N ARG A 580 -47.40 73.60 -2.65
CA ARG A 580 -48.11 72.44 -3.22
C ARG A 580 -47.55 72.07 -4.59
N LEU A 581 -47.48 73.04 -5.50
CA LEU A 581 -46.96 72.82 -6.86
C LEU A 581 -45.54 72.23 -6.87
N MET A 582 -44.65 72.72 -6.01
CA MET A 582 -43.29 72.18 -5.89
C MET A 582 -43.23 70.80 -5.25
N TYR A 583 -44.07 70.51 -4.25
CA TYR A 583 -44.09 69.18 -3.64
C TYR A 583 -44.53 68.10 -4.64
N ASP A 584 -45.50 68.42 -5.50
CA ASP A 584 -46.08 67.50 -6.46
C ASP A 584 -45.29 67.39 -7.78
N ARG A 585 -44.49 68.41 -8.16
CA ARG A 585 -43.80 68.48 -9.48
C ARG A 585 -42.28 68.33 -9.46
N VAL A 586 -41.60 68.47 -8.32
CA VAL A 586 -40.13 68.53 -8.25
C VAL A 586 -39.63 67.56 -7.19
N GLU A 587 -38.72 66.65 -7.52
CA GLU A 587 -38.11 65.74 -6.55
C GLU A 587 -36.90 66.36 -5.82
N ILE A 588 -36.43 65.65 -4.79
CA ILE A 588 -35.22 66.03 -4.06
C ILE A 588 -34.02 65.84 -5.00
N ASP A 589 -33.09 66.78 -4.94
CA ASP A 589 -31.93 66.92 -5.82
C ASP A 589 -32.24 67.34 -7.27
N GLU A 590 -33.48 67.68 -7.61
CA GLU A 590 -33.85 68.24 -8.93
C GLU A 590 -33.81 69.78 -8.97
N GLU A 591 -33.47 70.31 -10.15
CA GLU A 591 -33.65 71.72 -10.49
C GLU A 591 -35.12 72.05 -10.73
N ILE A 592 -35.48 73.31 -10.49
CA ILE A 592 -36.88 73.74 -10.56
C ILE A 592 -37.34 73.85 -12.03
N PRO A 593 -38.58 73.43 -12.38
CA PRO A 593 -39.14 73.66 -13.71
C PRO A 593 -39.28 75.14 -14.09
N GLN A 594 -39.11 75.45 -15.38
CA GLN A 594 -39.13 76.82 -15.91
C GLN A 594 -40.46 77.57 -15.64
N ASP A 595 -41.59 76.85 -15.57
CA ASP A 595 -42.90 77.42 -15.24
C ASP A 595 -43.03 77.89 -13.78
N LEU A 596 -42.09 77.49 -12.89
CA LEU A 596 -42.03 77.90 -11.50
C LEU A 596 -40.93 78.94 -11.21
N TYR A 597 -40.04 79.23 -12.18
CA TYR A 597 -38.92 80.17 -12.01
C TYR A 597 -39.36 81.54 -11.48
N GLN A 598 -40.40 82.16 -12.06
CA GLN A 598 -40.83 83.48 -11.63
C GLN A 598 -41.26 83.50 -10.16
N ALA A 599 -42.11 82.55 -9.75
CA ALA A 599 -42.65 82.47 -8.40
C ALA A 599 -41.57 82.16 -7.34
N VAL A 600 -40.51 81.44 -7.72
CA VAL A 600 -39.36 81.17 -6.85
C VAL A 600 -38.38 82.34 -6.82
N ALA A 601 -38.13 83.01 -7.95
CA ALA A 601 -37.29 84.20 -8.03
C ALA A 601 -37.86 85.36 -7.20
N GLU A 602 -39.17 85.57 -7.19
CA GLU A 602 -39.84 86.54 -6.32
C GLU A 602 -39.54 86.28 -4.83
N ILE A 603 -39.57 85.01 -4.39
CA ILE A 603 -39.23 84.62 -3.02
C ILE A 603 -37.72 84.78 -2.72
N LEU A 604 -36.84 84.39 -3.65
CA LEU A 604 -35.40 84.57 -3.49
C LEU A 604 -35.03 86.07 -3.37
N VAL A 605 -35.65 86.94 -4.17
CA VAL A 605 -35.48 88.40 -4.09
C VAL A 605 -35.98 88.96 -2.75
N ILE A 606 -37.08 88.45 -2.19
CA ILE A 606 -37.53 88.81 -0.84
C ILE A 606 -36.48 88.40 0.20
N VAL A 607 -35.97 87.17 0.13
CA VAL A 607 -34.95 86.64 1.05
C VAL A 607 -33.62 87.39 0.95
N MET A 608 -33.17 87.75 -0.24
CA MET A 608 -31.96 88.54 -0.47
C MET A 608 -32.09 89.97 0.06
N LYS A 609 -33.29 90.57 0.02
CA LYS A 609 -33.58 91.85 0.66
C LYS A 609 -33.63 91.75 2.19
N LEU A 610 -34.06 90.61 2.74
CA LEU A 610 -34.01 90.32 4.17
C LEU A 610 -32.59 90.05 4.69
N ARG A 611 -31.70 89.46 3.87
CA ARG A 611 -30.27 89.23 4.19
C ARG A 611 -29.35 90.45 3.92
N LYS A 612 -29.87 91.56 3.38
CA LYS A 612 -29.12 92.82 3.12
C LYS A 612 -29.55 93.96 4.05
N LYS A 613 -30.11 93.61 5.22
CA LYS A 613 -30.40 94.48 6.38
C LYS A 613 -29.78 93.87 7.62
#